data_AF-A0A939TKA8-F1
#
_entry.id   AF-A0A939TKA8-F1
#
_cell.length_a   1.000
_cell.length_b   1.000
_cell.length_c   1.000
_cell.angle_alpha   90.00
_cell.angle_beta   90.00
_cell.angle_gamma   90.00
#
_symmetry.space_group_name_H-M   'P 1'
#
loop_
_entity.id
_entity.type
_entity.pdbx_description
1 polymer ?
#
loop_
_entity_poly.entity_id
_entity_poly.type
_entity_poly.pdbx_seq_one_letter_code
_entity_poly.pdbx_strand_id
1 'polypeptide(L)'
;MARFAFRFARLLWLKETREKERQRELAAALREAEAAQAALEDVERRLLERQRKARHALEGPVDPWRLLLASEDLARLREQRLAAEERLSESRRQVEERRQELLEAAKERKILEALRERDYEAFRSEEARREQRYMDELAQQTGERRRAGDLRTPATPGKKD
;
A
#
# COMPACT_ATOMS: atom_id res chain seq x y z
N MET A 1 -11.29 -11.62 31.17
CA MET A 1 -11.12 -11.97 29.75
C MET A 1 -9.69 -11.70 29.35
N ALA A 2 -9.06 -12.64 28.65
CA ALA A 2 -7.70 -12.43 28.16
C ALA A 2 -7.69 -11.35 27.06
N ARG A 3 -6.55 -10.68 26.86
CA ARG A 3 -6.35 -9.74 25.75
C ARG A 3 -5.65 -10.48 24.60
N PHE A 4 -6.15 -10.31 23.37
CA PHE A 4 -5.48 -10.87 22.20
C PHE A 4 -4.09 -10.26 22.01
N ALA A 5 -3.09 -11.11 21.79
CA ALA A 5 -1.72 -10.71 21.48
C ALA A 5 -1.24 -11.49 20.25
N PHE A 6 -0.92 -10.77 19.17
CA PHE A 6 -0.41 -11.38 17.95
C PHE A 6 1.11 -11.54 18.03
N ARG A 7 1.59 -12.79 17.89
CA ARG A 7 3.02 -13.14 18.01
C ARG A 7 3.92 -12.36 17.03
N PHE A 8 3.41 -12.01 15.85
CA PHE A 8 4.17 -11.31 14.81
C PHE A 8 3.84 -9.82 14.71
N ALA A 9 3.26 -9.20 15.75
CA ALA A 9 2.86 -7.79 15.73
C ALA A 9 3.99 -6.84 15.30
N ARG A 10 5.21 -7.05 15.81
CA ARG A 10 6.38 -6.23 15.44
C ARG A 10 6.81 -6.41 13.99
N LEU A 11 6.73 -7.64 13.47
CA LEU A 11 7.05 -7.92 12.06
C LEU A 11 6.00 -7.32 11.12
N LEU A 12 4.71 -7.41 11.48
CA LEU A 12 3.63 -6.77 10.73
C LEU A 12 3.85 -5.26 10.64
N TRP A 13 4.15 -4.61 11.76
CA TRP A 13 4.47 -3.17 11.79
C TRP A 13 5.67 -2.80 10.90
N LEU A 14 6.71 -3.64 10.89
CA LEU A 14 7.87 -3.44 10.02
C LEU A 14 7.48 -3.53 8.54
N LYS A 15 6.65 -4.50 8.17
CA LYS A 15 6.16 -4.66 6.78
C LYS A 15 5.25 -3.50 6.37
N GLU A 16 4.36 -3.03 7.24
CA GLU A 16 3.55 -1.82 7.00
C GLU A 16 4.42 -0.58 6.76
N THR A 17 5.48 -0.42 7.56
CA THR A 17 6.42 0.71 7.41
C THR A 17 7.16 0.62 6.08
N ARG A 18 7.64 -0.57 5.72
CA ARG A 18 8.31 -0.82 4.44
C ARG A 18 7.40 -0.57 3.24
N GLU A 19 6.13 -0.97 3.29
CA GLU A 19 5.17 -0.65 2.23
C GLU A 19 4.98 0.86 2.08
N LYS A 20 4.85 1.60 3.18
CA LYS A 20 4.77 3.08 3.13
C LYS A 20 6.02 3.72 2.54
N GLU A 21 7.20 3.17 2.82
CA GLU A 21 8.44 3.62 2.18
C GLU A 21 8.39 3.40 0.66
N ARG A 22 7.98 2.20 0.20
CA ARG A 22 7.84 1.92 -1.24
C ARG A 22 6.79 2.77 -1.94
N GLN A 23 5.70 3.12 -1.25
CA GLN A 23 4.72 4.10 -1.77
C GLN A 23 5.36 5.48 -1.98
N ARG A 24 6.21 5.93 -1.06
CA ARG A 24 6.92 7.22 -1.18
C ARG A 24 7.94 7.20 -2.31
N GLU A 25 8.69 6.10 -2.45
CA GLU A 25 9.64 5.89 -3.54
C GLU A 25 8.95 5.89 -4.91
N LEU A 26 7.82 5.17 -5.06
CA LEU A 26 7.02 5.19 -6.28
C LEU A 26 6.50 6.61 -6.59
N ALA A 27 6.02 7.33 -5.58
CA ALA A 27 5.57 8.71 -5.77
C ALA A 27 6.70 9.64 -6.22
N ALA A 28 7.94 9.41 -5.75
CA ALA A 28 9.10 10.16 -6.23
C ALA A 28 9.43 9.83 -7.69
N ALA A 29 9.49 8.54 -8.04
CA ALA A 29 9.75 8.10 -9.42
C ALA A 29 8.70 8.63 -10.41
N LEU A 30 7.42 8.67 -10.02
CA LEU A 30 6.36 9.25 -10.84
C LEU A 30 6.57 10.75 -11.12
N ARG A 31 6.96 11.52 -10.10
CA ARG A 31 7.28 12.95 -10.27
C ARG A 31 8.48 13.16 -11.18
N GLU A 32 9.50 12.31 -11.07
CA GLU A 32 10.67 12.37 -11.96
C GLU A 32 10.29 12.06 -13.41
N ALA A 33 9.44 11.06 -13.64
CA ALA A 33 8.93 10.73 -14.97
C ALA A 33 8.07 11.86 -15.57
N GLU A 34 7.24 12.51 -14.75
CA GLU A 34 6.45 13.68 -15.16
C GLU A 34 7.36 14.86 -15.53
N ALA A 35 8.40 15.14 -14.73
CA ALA A 35 9.38 16.17 -15.03
C ALA A 35 10.17 15.86 -16.32
N ALA A 36 10.57 14.60 -16.53
CA ALA A 36 11.25 14.17 -17.75
C ALA A 36 10.34 14.30 -18.99
N GLN A 37 9.05 13.97 -18.87
CA GLN A 37 8.06 14.15 -19.92
C GLN A 37 7.89 15.63 -20.28
N ALA A 38 7.73 16.51 -19.28
CA ALA A 38 7.62 17.94 -19.50
C ALA A 38 8.87 18.54 -20.18
N ALA A 39 10.06 18.05 -19.82
CA ALA A 39 11.32 18.46 -20.46
C ALA A 39 11.39 18.03 -21.94
N LEU A 40 10.93 16.82 -22.26
CA LEU A 40 10.85 16.37 -23.65
C LEU A 40 9.89 17.25 -24.47
N GLU A 41 8.71 17.54 -23.92
CA GLU A 41 7.70 18.39 -24.57
C GLU A 41 8.20 19.82 -24.82
N ASP A 42 9.00 20.38 -23.90
CA ASP A 42 9.65 21.68 -24.12
C ASP A 42 10.62 21.64 -25.30
N VAL A 43 11.48 20.62 -25.36
CA VAL A 43 12.45 20.48 -26.46
C VAL A 43 11.74 20.28 -27.80
N GLU A 44 10.68 19.47 -27.84
CA GLU A 44 9.87 19.26 -29.05
C GLU A 44 9.18 20.55 -29.52
N ARG A 45 8.63 21.34 -28.59
CA ARG A 45 8.04 22.65 -28.89
C ARG A 45 9.07 23.60 -29.50
N ARG A 46 10.25 23.71 -28.87
CA ARG A 46 11.35 24.56 -29.37
C ARG A 46 11.84 24.11 -30.75
N LEU A 47 11.90 22.80 -30.98
CA LEU A 47 12.29 22.22 -32.26
C LEU A 47 11.27 22.58 -33.36
N LEU A 48 9.97 22.47 -33.07
CA LEU A 48 8.90 22.87 -33.99
C LEU A 48 8.96 24.37 -34.32
N GLU A 49 9.11 25.22 -33.30
CA GLU A 49 9.23 26.68 -33.48
C GLU A 49 10.46 27.04 -34.33
N ARG A 50 11.61 26.41 -34.06
CA ARG A 50 12.85 26.68 -34.80
C ARG A 50 12.74 26.24 -36.25
N GLN A 51 12.09 25.11 -36.51
CA GLN A 51 11.80 24.63 -37.87
C GLN A 51 10.87 25.60 -38.63
N ARG A 52 9.81 26.10 -37.98
CA ARG A 52 8.92 27.10 -38.58
C ARG A 52 9.67 28.39 -38.94
N LYS A 53 10.49 28.91 -38.02
CA LYS A 53 11.32 30.10 -38.27
C LYS A 53 12.31 29.88 -39.40
N ALA A 54 12.94 28.70 -39.47
CA ALA A 54 13.85 28.36 -40.55
C ALA A 54 13.14 28.30 -41.92
N ARG A 55 11.91 27.76 -41.98
CA ARG A 55 11.09 27.75 -43.20
C ARG A 55 10.72 29.16 -43.65
N HIS A 56 10.25 30.01 -42.75
CA HIS A 56 9.94 31.41 -43.10
C HIS A 56 11.17 32.20 -43.56
N ALA A 57 12.35 31.92 -43.01
CA ALA A 57 13.59 32.55 -43.45
C ALA A 57 14.00 32.19 -44.90
N LEU A 58 13.39 31.15 -45.48
CA LEU A 58 13.59 30.74 -46.87
C LEU A 58 12.62 31.42 -47.85
N GLU A 59 11.60 32.13 -47.37
CA GLU A 59 10.58 32.81 -48.22
C GLU A 59 11.05 34.16 -48.78
N GLY A 60 12.35 34.48 -48.70
CA GLY A 60 12.95 35.74 -49.16
C GLY A 60 14.44 35.59 -49.51
N PRO A 61 15.19 36.70 -49.62
CA PRO A 61 16.62 36.65 -49.88
C PRO A 61 17.35 35.80 -48.83
N VAL A 62 17.95 34.71 -49.29
CA VAL A 62 18.57 33.70 -48.44
C VAL A 62 19.97 34.16 -48.06
N ASP A 63 20.23 34.25 -46.76
CA ASP A 63 21.57 34.44 -46.19
C ASP A 63 22.16 33.07 -45.81
N PRO A 64 23.23 32.61 -46.49
CA PRO A 64 23.87 31.33 -46.21
C PRO A 64 24.33 31.18 -44.76
N TRP A 65 24.79 32.25 -44.11
CA TRP A 65 25.26 32.21 -42.72
C TRP A 65 24.10 31.97 -41.75
N ARG A 66 22.94 32.56 -42.01
CA ARG A 66 21.72 32.31 -41.21
C ARG A 66 21.22 30.88 -41.35
N LEU A 67 21.37 30.29 -42.53
CA LEU A 67 21.01 28.88 -42.75
C LEU A 67 21.94 27.93 -42.00
N LEU A 68 23.25 28.18 -42.04
CA LEU A 68 24.23 27.38 -41.31
C LEU A 68 23.91 27.41 -39.80
N LEU A 69 23.76 28.60 -39.21
CA LEU A 69 23.44 28.75 -37.79
C LEU A 69 22.10 28.07 -37.41
N ALA A 70 21.09 28.16 -38.28
CA ALA A 70 19.82 27.48 -38.06
C ALA A 70 19.96 25.95 -38.10
N SER A 71 20.81 25.42 -38.99
CA SER A 71 21.08 23.98 -39.05
C SER A 71 21.81 23.45 -37.82
N GLU A 72 22.79 24.19 -37.30
CA GLU A 72 23.53 23.85 -36.07
C GLU A 72 22.61 23.88 -34.85
N ASP A 73 21.78 24.91 -34.73
CA ASP A 73 20.77 25.01 -33.69
C ASP A 73 19.77 23.83 -33.71
N LEU A 74 19.32 23.45 -34.91
CA LEU A 74 18.40 22.32 -35.09
C LEU A 74 19.08 20.98 -34.76
N ALA A 75 20.36 20.81 -35.12
CA ALA A 75 21.12 19.61 -34.75
C ALA A 75 21.24 19.50 -33.22
N ARG A 76 21.62 20.58 -32.54
CA ARG A 76 21.68 20.64 -31.08
C ARG A 76 20.35 20.34 -30.41
N LEU A 77 19.24 20.88 -30.93
CA LEU A 77 17.90 20.59 -30.40
C LEU A 77 17.49 19.13 -30.60
N ARG A 78 17.90 18.49 -31.70
CA ARG A 78 17.65 17.06 -31.93
C ARG A 78 18.44 16.19 -30.95
N GLU A 79 19.71 16.52 -30.68
CA GLU A 79 20.51 15.84 -29.65
C GLU A 79 19.89 15.99 -28.26
N GLN A 80 19.43 17.20 -27.92
CA GLN A 80 18.70 17.45 -26.66
C GLN A 80 17.42 16.61 -26.57
N ARG A 81 16.71 16.42 -27.70
CA ARG A 81 15.50 15.60 -27.76
C ARG A 81 15.82 14.13 -27.47
N LEU A 82 16.85 13.58 -28.13
CA LEU A 82 17.29 12.21 -27.90
C LEU A 82 17.67 11.98 -26.43
N ALA A 83 18.43 12.90 -25.84
CA ALA A 83 18.79 12.81 -24.43
C ALA A 83 17.57 12.91 -23.50
N ALA A 84 16.55 13.71 -23.86
CA ALA A 84 15.31 13.80 -23.09
C ALA A 84 14.44 12.53 -23.23
N GLU A 85 14.37 11.93 -24.43
CA GLU A 85 13.72 10.64 -24.69
C GLU A 85 14.35 9.52 -23.86
N GLU A 86 15.69 9.45 -23.82
CA GLU A 86 16.42 8.47 -23.01
C GLU A 86 16.13 8.63 -21.51
N ARG A 87 16.15 9.87 -21.00
CA ARG A 87 15.81 10.16 -19.59
C ARG A 87 14.37 9.77 -19.26
N LEU A 88 13.43 10.07 -20.15
CA LEU A 88 12.03 9.68 -19.99
C LEU A 88 11.89 8.14 -19.97
N SER A 89 12.58 7.44 -20.88
CA SER A 89 12.59 5.98 -20.90
C SER A 89 13.13 5.40 -19.59
N GLU A 90 14.26 5.93 -19.10
CA GLU A 90 14.86 5.51 -17.84
C GLU A 90 13.94 5.77 -16.64
N SER A 91 13.35 6.96 -16.54
CA SER A 91 12.41 7.29 -15.46
C SER A 91 11.16 6.39 -15.46
N ARG A 92 10.63 6.05 -16.64
CA ARG A 92 9.51 5.11 -16.78
C ARG A 92 9.89 3.69 -16.33
N ARG A 93 11.11 3.24 -16.63
CA ARG A 93 11.63 1.96 -16.13
C ARG A 93 11.67 1.97 -14.60
N GLN A 94 12.20 3.04 -14.00
CA GLN A 94 12.27 3.16 -12.54
C GLN A 94 10.87 3.17 -11.90
N VAL A 95 9.88 3.83 -12.52
CA VAL A 95 8.48 3.77 -12.06
C VAL A 95 7.98 2.33 -11.99
N GLU A 96 8.23 1.54 -13.03
CA GLU A 96 7.79 0.14 -13.07
C GLU A 96 8.53 -0.73 -12.05
N GLU A 97 9.83 -0.52 -11.86
CA GLU A 97 10.61 -1.17 -10.80
C GLU A 97 10.02 -0.86 -9.40
N ARG A 98 9.80 0.41 -9.06
CA ARG A 98 9.22 0.80 -7.76
C ARG A 98 7.81 0.29 -7.57
N ARG A 99 7.03 0.18 -8.66
CA ARG A 99 5.70 -0.41 -8.64
C ARG A 99 5.75 -1.89 -8.26
N GLN A 100 6.66 -2.65 -8.85
CA GLN A 100 6.84 -4.07 -8.53
C GLN A 100 7.29 -4.26 -7.07
N GLU A 101 8.22 -3.44 -6.60
CA GLU A 101 8.67 -3.47 -5.20
C GLU A 101 7.52 -3.17 -4.22
N LEU A 102 6.64 -2.22 -4.55
CA LEU A 102 5.45 -1.94 -3.75
C LEU A 102 4.47 -3.11 -3.74
N LEU A 103 4.24 -3.76 -4.89
CA LEU A 103 3.35 -4.92 -4.98
C LEU A 103 3.84 -6.07 -4.10
N GLU A 104 5.14 -6.37 -4.13
CA GLU A 104 5.72 -7.40 -3.27
C GLU A 104 5.64 -7.02 -1.79
N ALA A 105 5.96 -5.77 -1.42
CA ALA A 105 5.82 -5.31 -0.04
C ALA A 105 4.37 -5.42 0.48
N ALA A 106 3.39 -5.05 -0.36
CA ALA A 106 1.97 -5.15 -0.02
C ALA A 106 1.52 -6.62 0.13
N LYS A 107 2.02 -7.52 -0.73
CA LYS A 107 1.76 -8.97 -0.62
C LYS A 107 2.29 -9.53 0.69
N GLU A 108 3.53 -9.20 1.05
CA GLU A 108 4.13 -9.64 2.32
C GLU A 108 3.35 -9.15 3.54
N ARG A 109 2.90 -7.88 3.55
CA ARG A 109 2.03 -7.37 4.62
C ARG A 109 0.72 -8.15 4.70
N LYS A 110 0.03 -8.32 3.56
CA LYS A 110 -1.27 -9.01 3.51
C LYS A 110 -1.22 -10.43 4.04
N ILE A 111 -0.11 -11.15 3.82
CA ILE A 111 0.09 -12.50 4.39
C ILE A 111 0.05 -12.45 5.93
N LEU A 112 0.73 -11.47 6.53
CA LEU A 112 0.75 -11.31 8.00
C LEU A 112 -0.58 -10.84 8.56
N GLU A 113 -1.31 -9.99 7.82
CA GLU A 113 -2.66 -9.57 8.20
C GLU A 113 -3.63 -10.73 8.21
N ALA A 114 -3.63 -11.55 7.15
CA ALA A 114 -4.47 -12.74 7.07
C ALA A 114 -4.14 -13.73 8.20
N LEU A 115 -2.85 -13.89 8.54
CA LEU A 115 -2.46 -14.73 9.67
C LEU A 115 -2.97 -14.16 11.00
N ARG A 116 -2.85 -12.85 11.21
CA ARG A 116 -3.36 -12.18 12.41
C ARG A 116 -4.87 -12.34 12.56
N GLU A 117 -5.62 -12.22 11.46
CA GLU A 117 -7.06 -12.38 11.44
C GLU A 117 -7.47 -13.80 11.84
N ARG A 118 -6.81 -14.83 11.28
CA ARG A 118 -7.04 -16.23 11.67
C ARG A 118 -6.70 -16.50 13.14
N ASP A 119 -5.56 -15.98 13.62
CA ASP A 119 -5.18 -16.11 15.03
C ASP A 119 -6.21 -15.42 15.96
N TYR A 120 -6.76 -14.29 15.52
CA TYR A 120 -7.77 -13.55 16.27
C TYR A 120 -9.10 -14.29 16.32
N GLU A 121 -9.55 -14.88 15.22
CA GLU A 121 -10.76 -15.71 15.18
C GLU A 121 -10.63 -16.94 16.08
N ALA A 122 -9.47 -17.61 16.05
CA ALA A 122 -9.18 -18.74 16.92
C ALA A 122 -9.25 -18.33 18.41
N PHE A 123 -8.60 -17.22 18.77
CA PHE A 123 -8.65 -16.65 20.11
C PHE A 123 -10.09 -16.35 20.57
N ARG A 124 -10.91 -15.73 19.69
CA ARG A 124 -12.32 -15.43 19.97
C ARG A 124 -13.14 -16.70 20.23
N SER A 125 -12.92 -17.74 19.44
CA SER A 125 -13.58 -19.04 19.61
C SER A 125 -13.20 -19.71 20.92
N GLU A 126 -11.92 -19.64 21.31
CA GLU A 126 -11.45 -20.18 22.60
C GLU A 126 -12.02 -19.43 23.79
N GLU A 127 -12.04 -18.09 23.78
CA GLU A 127 -12.63 -17.32 24.87
C GLU A 127 -14.14 -17.59 25.00
N ALA A 128 -14.87 -17.71 23.89
CA ALA A 128 -16.29 -18.09 23.92
C ALA A 128 -16.51 -19.48 24.54
N ARG A 129 -15.65 -20.45 24.21
CA ARG A 129 -15.70 -21.79 24.83
C ARG A 129 -15.37 -21.76 26.32
N ARG A 130 -14.40 -20.94 26.75
CA ARG A 130 -14.05 -20.77 28.17
C ARG A 130 -15.20 -20.13 28.95
N GLU A 131 -15.82 -19.10 28.37
CA GLU A 131 -16.98 -18.43 28.98
C GLU A 131 -18.17 -19.39 29.11
N GLN A 132 -18.48 -20.17 28.06
CA GLN A 132 -19.53 -21.19 28.14
C GLN A 132 -19.27 -22.21 29.26
N ARG A 133 -18.05 -22.75 29.35
CA ARG A 133 -17.68 -23.70 30.44
C ARG A 133 -17.85 -23.08 31.82
N TYR A 134 -17.42 -21.84 31.98
CA TYR A 134 -17.58 -21.12 33.24
C TYR A 134 -19.06 -20.93 33.62
N MET A 135 -19.92 -20.61 32.65
CA MET A 135 -21.37 -20.50 32.87
C MET A 135 -22.01 -21.84 33.22
N ASP A 136 -21.60 -22.93 32.54
CA ASP A 136 -22.09 -24.29 32.84
C ASP A 136 -21.69 -24.73 34.26
N GLU A 137 -20.45 -24.45 34.68
CA GLU A 137 -19.96 -24.72 36.05
C GLU A 137 -20.76 -23.93 37.11
N LEU A 138 -21.05 -22.65 36.87
CA LEU A 138 -21.90 -21.84 37.75
C LEU A 138 -23.34 -22.37 37.83
N ALA A 139 -23.90 -22.81 36.71
CA ALA A 139 -25.23 -23.41 36.65
C ALA A 139 -25.30 -24.72 37.45
N GLN A 140 -24.25 -25.57 37.37
CA GLN A 140 -24.14 -26.78 38.17
C GLN A 140 -24.08 -26.46 39.67
N GLN A 141 -23.21 -25.55 40.10
CA GLN A 141 -23.10 -25.16 41.51
C GLN A 141 -24.41 -24.56 42.08
N THR A 142 -25.12 -23.76 41.30
CA THR A 142 -26.41 -23.19 41.73
C THR A 142 -27.50 -24.26 41.79
N GLY A 143 -27.53 -25.20 40.85
CA GLY A 143 -28.42 -26.35 40.88
C GLY A 143 -28.18 -27.27 42.09
N GLU A 144 -26.92 -27.56 42.41
CA GLU A 144 -26.53 -28.34 43.59
C GLU A 144 -26.96 -27.66 44.89
N ARG A 145 -26.77 -26.34 45.01
CA ARG A 145 -27.23 -25.57 46.18
C ARG A 145 -28.75 -25.61 46.35
N ARG A 146 -29.52 -25.57 45.26
CA ARG A 146 -30.99 -25.71 45.32
C ARG A 146 -31.39 -27.12 45.78
N ARG A 147 -30.76 -28.16 45.22
CA ARG A 147 -31.02 -29.55 45.64
C ARG A 147 -30.62 -29.82 47.10
N ALA A 148 -29.53 -29.24 47.58
CA ALA A 148 -29.11 -29.33 48.97
C ALA A 148 -30.01 -28.51 49.93
N GLY A 149 -30.61 -27.43 49.43
CA GLY A 149 -31.63 -26.66 50.15
C GLY A 149 -32.95 -27.42 50.32
N ASP A 150 -33.39 -28.16 49.30
CA ASP A 150 -34.60 -29.00 49.37
C ASP A 150 -34.44 -30.19 50.32
N LEU A 151 -33.22 -30.69 50.53
CA LEU A 151 -32.92 -31.78 51.47
C LEU A 151 -32.85 -31.34 52.95
N ARG A 152 -33.05 -30.05 53.25
CA ARG A 152 -33.05 -29.49 54.62
C ARG A 152 -34.43 -29.18 55.19
N THR A 153 -35.51 -29.68 54.60
CA THR A 153 -36.82 -29.66 55.27
C THR A 153 -36.93 -30.93 56.13
N PRO A 154 -36.79 -30.86 57.47
CA PRO A 154 -37.03 -32.02 58.29
C PRO A 154 -38.53 -32.31 58.28
N ALA A 155 -38.87 -33.53 57.87
CA ALA A 155 -40.17 -34.10 58.18
C ALA A 155 -40.37 -34.05 59.70
N THR A 156 -41.33 -33.27 60.18
CA THR A 156 -41.90 -33.44 61.51
C THR A 156 -42.90 -34.59 61.46
N PRO A 157 -42.70 -35.69 62.21
CA PRO A 157 -43.74 -36.68 62.44
C PRO A 157 -44.48 -36.40 63.76
N GLY A 158 -45.81 -36.49 63.72
CA GLY A 158 -46.68 -36.52 64.91
C GLY A 158 -47.51 -35.25 65.10
N LYS A 159 -48.79 -35.30 65.49
CA LYS A 159 -49.52 -36.34 66.23
C LYS A 159 -50.99 -36.40 65.79
N LYS A 160 -51.54 -37.60 65.94
CA LYS A 160 -52.98 -37.90 66.13
C LYS A 160 -53.60 -36.92 67.14
N ASP A 161 -54.78 -36.42 66.84
CA ASP A 161 -56.03 -36.73 67.58
C ASP A 161 -57.24 -36.33 66.72
#